data_AF-A0A239KBJ6-F1
#
_entry.id   AF-A0A239KBJ6-F1
#
_cell.length_a   1.000
_cell.length_b   1.000
_cell.length_c   1.000
_cell.angle_alpha   90.00
_cell.angle_beta   90.00
_cell.angle_gamma   90.00
#
_symmetry.space_group_name_H-M   'P 1'
#
loop_
_entity.id
_entity.type
_entity.pdbx_description
1 polymer ?
#
loop_
_entity_poly.entity_id
_entity_poly.type
_entity_poly.pdbx_seq_one_letter_code
_entity_poly.pdbx_strand_id
1 'polypeptide(L)'
;METKSGGKKKFDAYIEAVKDQQKSVLWPDVLRGGRSVDELFWKGARDAPLIQRIGVAIFALAYLAVAVVFVSIAIEQASWAACLFAALLFGVGAWFVRNALRK
;
A
#
# COMPACT_ATOMS: atom_id res chain seq x y z
N MET A 1 -44.11 34.90 11.53
CA MET A 1 -42.98 34.11 12.09
C MET A 1 -42.89 32.80 11.31
N GLU A 2 -42.26 32.76 10.12
CA GLU A 2 -42.30 31.56 9.25
C GLU A 2 -40.97 31.29 8.51
N THR A 3 -39.82 31.49 9.15
CA THR A 3 -38.51 31.23 8.48
C THR A 3 -37.67 30.12 9.11
N LYS A 4 -38.04 29.60 10.29
CA LYS A 4 -37.23 28.58 11.00
C LYS A 4 -37.40 27.14 10.48
N SER A 5 -38.49 26.83 9.78
CA SER A 5 -38.81 25.45 9.34
C SER A 5 -38.00 25.02 8.10
N GLY A 6 -37.81 25.92 7.14
CA GLY A 6 -37.05 25.64 5.91
C GLY A 6 -35.55 25.43 6.15
N GLY A 7 -34.98 26.12 7.13
CA GLY A 7 -33.57 25.98 7.51
C GLY A 7 -33.24 24.61 8.11
N LYS A 8 -34.10 24.08 8.99
CA LYS A 8 -33.94 22.75 9.57
C LYS A 8 -33.97 21.65 8.51
N LYS A 9 -34.95 21.68 7.60
CA LYS A 9 -35.06 20.69 6.51
C LYS A 9 -33.84 20.67 5.59
N LYS A 10 -33.29 21.85 5.26
CA LYS A 10 -32.06 21.92 4.46
C LYS A 10 -30.83 21.41 5.21
N PHE A 11 -30.77 21.67 6.51
CA PHE A 11 -29.67 21.18 7.36
C PHE A 11 -29.72 19.66 7.51
N ASP A 12 -30.90 19.09 7.73
CA ASP A 12 -31.08 17.64 7.85
C ASP A 12 -30.75 16.93 6.52
N ALA A 13 -31.20 17.48 5.38
CA ALA A 13 -30.86 16.97 4.06
C ALA A 13 -29.35 17.04 3.75
N TYR A 14 -28.67 18.08 4.24
CA TYR A 14 -27.22 18.21 4.11
C TYR A 14 -26.47 17.18 4.96
N ILE A 15 -26.90 16.97 6.21
CA ILE A 15 -26.35 15.93 7.09
C ILE A 15 -26.48 14.55 6.44
N GLU A 16 -27.64 14.25 5.85
CA GLU A 16 -27.91 12.96 5.21
C GLU A 16 -27.05 12.75 3.95
N ALA A 17 -26.91 13.79 3.11
CA ALA A 17 -26.02 13.76 1.95
C ALA A 17 -24.55 13.56 2.34
N VAL A 18 -24.07 14.21 3.41
CA VAL A 18 -22.71 14.02 3.93
C VAL A 18 -22.54 12.61 4.50
N LYS A 19 -23.56 12.04 5.15
CA LYS A 19 -23.52 10.68 5.72
C LYS A 19 -23.47 9.61 4.63
N ASP A 20 -24.18 9.81 3.52
CA ASP A 20 -24.11 8.94 2.34
C ASP A 20 -22.77 9.05 1.63
N GLN A 21 -22.21 10.26 1.51
CA GLN A 21 -20.83 10.44 1.02
C GLN A 21 -19.80 9.79 1.95
N GLN A 22 -19.97 9.89 3.28
CA GLN A 22 -19.08 9.22 4.23
C GLN A 22 -19.18 7.69 4.16
N LYS A 23 -20.37 7.13 3.93
CA LYS A 23 -20.53 5.69 3.67
C LYS A 23 -19.83 5.25 2.39
N SER A 24 -19.86 6.08 1.34
CA SER A 24 -19.13 5.78 0.11
C SER A 24 -17.61 5.93 0.26
N VAL A 25 -17.14 6.81 1.16
CA VAL A 25 -15.72 7.02 1.51
C VAL A 25 -15.18 6.01 2.51
N LEU A 26 -16.03 5.33 3.28
CA LEU A 26 -15.65 4.16 4.07
C LEU A 26 -15.60 2.94 3.14
N TRP A 27 -14.56 2.81 2.31
CA TRP A 27 -14.37 1.69 1.38
C TRP A 27 -13.94 0.44 2.17
N PRO A 28 -14.86 -0.40 2.66
CA PRO A 28 -14.52 -1.47 3.59
C PRO A 28 -13.72 -2.56 2.88
N ASP A 29 -13.98 -2.73 1.58
CA ASP A 29 -13.33 -3.70 0.71
C ASP A 29 -11.91 -3.29 0.34
N VAL A 30 -11.63 -1.97 0.23
CA VAL A 30 -10.26 -1.47 0.05
C VAL A 30 -9.46 -1.68 1.32
N LEU A 31 -10.06 -1.43 2.50
CA LEU A 31 -9.39 -1.70 3.79
C LEU A 31 -9.14 -3.19 4.02
N ARG A 32 -10.07 -4.07 3.61
CA ARG A 32 -9.87 -5.53 3.63
C ARG A 32 -8.81 -5.98 2.64
N GLY A 33 -8.83 -5.45 1.42
CA GLY A 33 -7.82 -5.72 0.40
C GLY A 33 -6.43 -5.26 0.80
N GLY A 34 -6.32 -4.09 1.44
CA GLY A 34 -5.04 -3.59 1.98
C GLY A 34 -4.49 -4.50 3.06
N ARG A 35 -5.35 -4.99 3.97
CA ARG A 35 -4.93 -5.91 5.04
C ARG A 35 -4.47 -7.26 4.51
N SER A 36 -5.10 -7.79 3.46
CA SER A 36 -4.65 -9.04 2.82
C SER A 36 -3.35 -8.87 2.03
N VAL A 37 -3.14 -7.72 1.39
CA VAL A 37 -1.85 -7.40 0.75
C VAL A 37 -0.74 -7.30 1.79
N ASP A 38 -0.96 -6.61 2.91
CA ASP A 38 0.06 -6.47 3.97
C ASP A 38 0.43 -7.83 4.59
N GLU A 39 -0.57 -8.71 4.74
CA GLU A 39 -0.35 -10.07 5.21
C GLU A 39 0.42 -10.94 4.21
N LEU A 40 0.14 -10.79 2.90
CA LEU A 40 0.95 -11.41 1.85
C LEU A 40 2.38 -10.87 1.85
N PHE A 41 2.54 -9.56 2.04
CA PHE A 41 3.81 -8.85 2.00
C PHE A 41 4.77 -9.33 3.10
N TRP A 42 4.27 -9.39 4.34
CA TRP A 42 5.08 -9.72 5.50
C TRP A 42 5.07 -11.21 5.84
N LYS A 43 3.90 -11.84 5.85
CA LYS A 43 3.74 -13.24 6.32
C LYS A 43 3.74 -14.27 5.18
N GLY A 44 3.47 -13.85 3.94
CA GLY A 44 3.38 -14.77 2.80
C GLY A 44 2.09 -15.60 2.80
N ALA A 45 0.94 -14.91 2.85
CA ALA A 45 -0.39 -15.51 2.82
C ALA A 45 -0.58 -16.46 1.61
N ARG A 46 -0.94 -17.73 1.90
CA ARG A 46 -1.07 -18.81 0.89
C ARG A 46 -2.32 -18.65 0.04
N ASP A 47 -3.37 -18.11 0.63
CA ASP A 47 -4.70 -17.87 0.06
C ASP A 47 -4.81 -16.53 -0.69
N ALA A 48 -3.72 -15.75 -0.78
CA ALA A 48 -3.77 -14.46 -1.43
C ALA A 48 -4.08 -14.55 -2.93
N PRO A 49 -4.98 -13.70 -3.46
CA PRO A 49 -5.31 -13.62 -4.87
C PRO A 49 -4.07 -13.45 -5.76
N LEU A 50 -4.11 -14.06 -6.94
CA LEU A 50 -3.00 -14.06 -7.89
C LEU A 50 -2.59 -12.63 -8.31
N ILE A 51 -3.57 -11.72 -8.43
CA ILE A 51 -3.33 -10.29 -8.71
C ILE A 51 -2.51 -9.62 -7.60
N GLN A 52 -2.77 -9.95 -6.33
CA GLN A 52 -1.99 -9.41 -5.21
C GLN A 52 -0.56 -9.92 -5.24
N ARG A 53 -0.36 -11.21 -5.55
CA ARG A 53 0.98 -11.80 -5.72
C ARG A 53 1.78 -11.12 -6.84
N ILE A 54 1.14 -10.83 -7.98
CA ILE A 54 1.76 -10.07 -9.07
C ILE A 54 2.10 -8.66 -8.60
N GLY A 55 1.21 -7.99 -7.86
CA GLY A 55 1.48 -6.67 -7.28
C GLY A 55 2.71 -6.66 -6.38
N VAL A 56 2.83 -7.64 -5.47
CA VAL A 56 4.01 -7.79 -4.61
C VAL A 56 5.27 -8.08 -5.41
N ALA A 57 5.18 -8.91 -6.46
CA ALA A 57 6.32 -9.20 -7.33
C ALA A 57 6.81 -7.97 -8.10
N ILE A 58 5.90 -7.15 -8.65
CA ILE A 58 6.24 -5.89 -9.32
C ILE A 58 6.91 -4.93 -8.33
N PHE A 59 6.37 -4.81 -7.12
CA PHE A 59 6.94 -3.96 -6.09
C PHE A 59 8.33 -4.43 -5.65
N ALA A 60 8.53 -5.75 -5.54
CA ALA A 60 9.84 -6.32 -5.26
C ALA A 60 10.85 -6.02 -6.36
N LEU A 61 10.46 -6.09 -7.63
CA LEU A 61 11.31 -5.74 -8.77
C LEU A 61 11.72 -4.27 -8.74
N ALA A 62 10.80 -3.36 -8.38
CA ALA A 62 11.13 -1.95 -8.21
C ALA A 62 12.20 -1.74 -7.12
N TYR A 63 12.08 -2.44 -5.99
CA TYR A 63 13.10 -2.41 -4.93
C TYR A 63 14.47 -2.91 -5.42
N LEU A 64 14.49 -4.00 -6.18
CA LEU A 64 15.74 -4.55 -6.73
C LEU A 64 16.37 -3.60 -7.75
N ALA A 65 15.58 -2.93 -8.59
CA ALA A 65 16.08 -1.93 -9.54
C ALA A 65 16.73 -0.75 -8.82
N VAL A 66 16.12 -0.24 -7.75
CA VAL A 66 16.71 0.83 -6.92
C VAL A 66 17.97 0.34 -6.22
N ALA A 67 17.99 -0.90 -5.73
CA ALA A 67 19.17 -1.49 -5.10
C ALA A 67 20.38 -1.51 -6.07
N VAL A 68 20.17 -1.84 -7.34
CA VAL A 68 21.21 -1.80 -8.38
C VAL A 68 21.80 -0.40 -8.55
N VAL A 69 20.96 0.65 -8.56
CA VAL A 69 21.44 2.05 -8.64
C VAL A 69 22.34 2.39 -7.44
N PHE A 70 21.94 1.98 -6.23
CA PHE A 70 22.75 2.19 -5.03
C PHE A 70 24.05 1.40 -5.04
N VAL A 71 24.09 0.21 -5.63
CA VAL A 71 25.35 -0.53 -5.83
C VAL A 71 26.30 0.27 -6.71
N SER A 72 25.81 0.84 -7.82
CA SER A 72 26.64 1.69 -8.69
C SER A 72 27.24 2.88 -7.92
N ILE A 73 26.41 3.57 -7.12
CA ILE A 73 26.85 4.68 -6.27
C ILE A 73 27.87 4.21 -5.22
N ALA A 74 27.65 3.04 -4.61
CA ALA A 74 28.55 2.49 -3.59
C ALA A 74 29.93 2.18 -4.17
N ILE A 75 29.98 1.66 -5.40
CA ILE A 75 31.23 1.37 -6.13
C ILE A 75 31.95 2.67 -6.47
N GLU A 76 31.25 3.65 -7.04
CA GLU A 76 31.84 4.94 -7.44
C GLU A 76 32.41 5.73 -6.26
N GLN A 77 31.69 5.75 -5.13
CA GLN A 77 32.06 6.56 -3.97
C GLN A 77 32.86 5.78 -2.91
N ALA A 78 33.12 4.49 -3.14
CA ALA A 78 33.68 3.57 -2.12
C ALA A 78 32.96 3.68 -0.76
N SER A 79 31.66 3.93 -0.79
CA SER A 79 30.87 4.25 0.40
C SER A 79 30.28 2.99 1.01
N TRP A 80 30.78 2.62 2.19
CA TRP A 80 30.26 1.49 2.96
C TRP A 80 28.78 1.69 3.34
N ALA A 81 28.35 2.93 3.56
CA ALA A 81 26.97 3.26 3.89
C ALA A 81 26.03 3.00 2.70
N ALA A 82 26.43 3.38 1.48
CA ALA A 82 25.68 3.07 0.27
C ALA A 82 25.62 1.56 0.01
N CYS A 83 26.72 0.84 0.31
CA CYS A 83 26.76 -0.61 0.21
C CYS A 83 25.79 -1.29 1.21
N LEU A 84 25.77 -0.82 2.46
CA LEU A 84 24.82 -1.29 3.48
C LEU A 84 23.37 -1.01 3.06
N PHE A 85 23.10 0.16 2.51
CA PHE A 85 21.77 0.54 2.05
C PHE A 85 21.31 -0.31 0.86
N ALA A 86 22.20 -0.56 -0.11
CA ALA A 86 21.95 -1.47 -1.22
C ALA A 86 21.66 -2.90 -0.72
N ALA A 87 22.44 -3.40 0.24
CA ALA A 87 22.24 -4.73 0.82
C ALA A 87 20.88 -4.86 1.51
N LEU A 88 20.43 -3.81 2.23
CA LEU A 88 19.09 -3.77 2.83
C LEU A 88 17.99 -3.84 1.76
N LEU A 89 18.11 -3.04 0.70
CA LEU A 89 17.14 -3.06 -0.40
C LEU A 89 17.08 -4.42 -1.11
N PHE A 90 18.23 -5.06 -1.35
CA PHE A 90 18.29 -6.42 -1.89
C PHE A 90 17.66 -7.43 -0.94
N GLY A 91 17.94 -7.34 0.36
CA GLY A 91 17.37 -8.24 1.36
C GLY A 91 15.85 -8.13 1.44
N VAL A 92 15.33 -6.91 1.46
CA VAL A 92 13.89 -6.63 1.48
C VAL A 92 13.22 -7.06 0.18
N GLY A 93 13.81 -6.73 -0.99
CA GLY A 93 13.30 -7.16 -2.29
C GLY A 93 13.27 -8.68 -2.44
N ALA A 94 14.35 -9.37 -2.04
CA ALA A 94 14.42 -10.83 -2.07
C ALA A 94 13.42 -11.48 -1.11
N TRP A 95 13.18 -10.88 0.06
CA TRP A 95 12.11 -11.31 0.98
C TRP A 95 10.76 -11.23 0.28
N PHE A 96 10.40 -10.10 -0.34
CA PHE A 96 9.12 -9.95 -1.01
C PHE A 96 8.93 -10.94 -2.16
N VAL A 97 9.97 -11.22 -2.95
CA VAL A 97 9.93 -12.27 -3.98
C VAL A 97 9.67 -13.64 -3.34
N ARG A 98 10.37 -13.99 -2.27
CA ARG A 98 10.17 -15.25 -1.54
C ARG A 98 8.74 -15.38 -1.02
N ASN A 99 8.17 -14.31 -0.48
CA ASN A 99 6.81 -14.29 0.05
C ASN A 99 5.76 -14.37 -1.06
N ALA A 100 5.96 -13.71 -2.20
CA ALA A 100 5.08 -13.81 -3.36
C ALA A 100 5.04 -15.23 -3.96
N LEU A 101 6.19 -15.92 -3.96
CA LEU A 101 6.35 -17.27 -4.51
C LEU A 101 5.99 -18.40 -3.52
N ARG A 102 5.80 -18.08 -2.23
CA ARG A 102 5.40 -19.08 -1.23
C ARG A 102 3.98 -19.58 -1.55
N LYS A 103 3.87 -20.87 -1.88
CA LYS A 103 2.60 -21.58 -2.08
C LYS A 103 2.02 -22.01 -0.76
#